data_AF-A0A3P6TW53-F1
#
_entry.id   AF-A0A3P6TW53-F1
#
_cell.length_a   1.000
_cell.length_b   1.000
_cell.length_c   1.000
_cell.angle_alpha   90.00
_cell.angle_beta   90.00
_cell.angle_gamma   90.00
#
_symmetry.space_group_name_H-M   'P 1'
#
loop_
_entity.id
_entity.type
_entity.pdbx_description
1 polymer ?
#
loop_
_entity_poly.entity_id
_entity_poly.type
_entity_poly.pdbx_seq_one_letter_code
_entity_poly.pdbx_strand_id
1 'polypeptide(L)'
;MILPIEIDEVLKELDRETMFEASFPASNDKGERERFHKAIRHNYPSLVSRTADVDNNRFVIVTKASHAKGQKGWARVAKVYDPPKETPYCHFTLYKEGKDTMNALQIVGRMLKINSNTFSYAGTKDKRAITTQRVSVKNISSKRLASLNPRLNGIKVGNFKYLPHSISLGDLYGNRFSLAIRDVVADDSIIHRAIAEWQKRGFINYFGLQRFGHSAQAQTFEIGKQVSKQLFNHLPAVRQMKEKYIETQDAKACGENMPQCLEKTLLLGIARHGKTLTAIQTLPRNMRQLYTHSYQSLVWNRVTSRRFSELSFKSDSKAIVGDLFFPSQESAHKGRCLLKTSTSLSFCAQSCPQGSMLL
;
A
#
# COMPACT_ATOMS: atom_id res chain seq x y z
N MET A 1 33.45 12.25 -16.76
CA MET A 1 34.70 11.61 -17.22
C MET A 1 34.50 10.11 -17.16
N ILE A 2 34.78 9.42 -18.26
CA ILE A 2 34.51 7.99 -18.39
C ILE A 2 35.72 7.22 -17.87
N LEU A 3 35.49 6.30 -16.93
CA LEU A 3 36.49 5.32 -16.51
C LEU A 3 36.36 4.09 -17.41
N PRO A 4 37.48 3.40 -17.75
CA PRO A 4 37.42 2.10 -18.39
C PRO A 4 36.53 1.12 -17.60
N ILE A 5 35.78 0.28 -18.31
CA ILE A 5 34.77 -0.62 -17.70
C ILE A 5 35.39 -1.52 -16.63
N GLU A 6 36.58 -2.06 -16.89
CA GLU A 6 37.33 -2.93 -15.99
C GLU A 6 37.67 -2.23 -14.65
N ILE A 7 38.05 -0.95 -14.72
CA ILE A 7 38.36 -0.15 -13.53
C ILE A 7 37.06 0.18 -12.78
N ASP A 8 35.98 0.48 -13.51
CA ASP A 8 34.68 0.82 -12.94
C ASP A 8 34.07 -0.35 -12.13
N GLU A 9 34.25 -1.59 -12.58
CA GLU A 9 33.78 -2.78 -11.86
C GLU A 9 34.51 -2.99 -10.53
N VAL A 10 35.83 -2.87 -10.52
CA VAL A 10 36.65 -2.99 -9.30
C VAL A 10 36.29 -1.90 -8.29
N LEU A 11 36.08 -0.66 -8.76
CA LEU A 11 35.69 0.45 -7.87
C LEU A 11 34.29 0.28 -7.28
N LYS A 12 33.35 -0.36 -8.00
CA LYS A 12 32.03 -0.72 -7.44
C LYS A 12 32.13 -1.76 -6.33
N GLU A 13 33.06 -2.70 -6.42
CA GLU A 13 33.31 -3.68 -5.36
C GLU A 13 33.91 -3.02 -4.11
N LEU A 14 34.88 -2.13 -4.31
CA LEU A 14 35.48 -1.33 -3.24
C LEU A 14 34.42 -0.44 -2.52
N ASP A 15 33.50 0.18 -3.27
CA ASP A 15 32.42 1.00 -2.69
C ASP A 15 31.40 0.14 -1.91
N ARG A 16 31.13 -1.09 -2.38
CA ARG A 16 30.21 -2.06 -1.76
C ARG A 16 30.78 -2.85 -0.57
N GLU A 17 32.02 -2.58 -0.14
CA GLU A 17 32.70 -3.23 1.00
C GLU A 17 33.10 -4.69 0.80
N THR A 18 33.25 -5.13 -0.45
CA THR A 18 33.78 -6.48 -0.74
C THR A 18 35.31 -6.49 -0.84
N MET A 19 35.94 -5.32 -0.92
CA MET A 19 37.39 -5.12 -1.05
C MET A 19 37.83 -3.87 -0.27
N PHE A 20 39.05 -3.87 0.31
CA PHE A 20 39.55 -2.78 1.17
C PHE A 20 40.44 -1.76 0.45
N GLU A 21 41.21 -2.21 -0.53
CA GLU A 21 42.14 -1.40 -1.32
C GLU A 21 42.23 -1.96 -2.74
N ALA A 22 42.34 -1.10 -3.75
CA ALA A 22 42.63 -1.48 -5.13
C ALA A 22 43.80 -0.64 -5.67
N SER A 23 44.70 -1.27 -6.44
CA SER A 23 45.84 -0.60 -7.08
C SER A 23 45.72 -0.67 -8.61
N PHE A 24 45.95 0.47 -9.27
CA PHE A 24 45.91 0.59 -10.72
C PHE A 24 47.25 1.11 -11.23
N PRO A 25 47.82 0.54 -12.31
CA PRO A 25 49.02 1.10 -12.95
C PRO A 25 48.78 2.56 -13.34
N ALA A 26 49.73 3.44 -13.04
CA ALA A 26 49.60 4.87 -13.28
C ALA A 26 50.55 5.35 -14.39
N SER A 27 50.02 6.17 -15.29
CA SER A 27 50.82 6.83 -16.34
C SER A 27 51.91 7.71 -15.73
N ASN A 28 53.04 7.86 -16.44
CA ASN A 28 54.11 8.78 -16.08
C ASN A 28 53.74 10.25 -16.32
N ASP A 29 52.73 10.52 -17.13
CA ASP A 29 52.19 11.87 -17.33
C ASP A 29 51.38 12.37 -16.12
N LYS A 30 51.71 13.57 -15.64
CA LYS A 30 51.04 14.17 -14.46
C LYS A 30 49.58 14.55 -14.77
N GLY A 31 49.30 14.99 -15.99
CA GLY A 31 47.95 15.41 -16.42
C GLY A 31 46.97 14.25 -16.49
N GLU A 32 47.40 13.10 -17.02
CA GLU A 32 46.63 11.86 -17.04
C GLU A 32 46.31 11.35 -15.65
N ARG A 33 47.29 11.34 -14.75
CA ARG A 33 47.06 10.96 -13.34
C ARG A 33 46.04 11.89 -12.68
N GLU A 34 46.16 13.20 -12.89
CA GLU A 34 45.21 14.16 -12.33
C GLU A 34 43.78 13.95 -12.86
N ARG A 35 43.63 13.69 -14.17
CA ARG A 35 42.33 13.34 -14.77
C ARG A 35 41.76 12.05 -14.15
N PHE A 36 42.59 11.04 -13.93
CA PHE A 36 42.18 9.78 -13.32
C PHE A 36 41.70 9.98 -11.87
N HIS A 37 42.45 10.71 -11.05
CA HIS A 37 42.05 11.08 -9.69
C HIS A 37 40.73 11.87 -9.68
N LYS A 38 40.55 12.82 -10.61
CA LYS A 38 39.29 13.58 -10.74
C LYS A 38 38.12 12.69 -11.17
N ALA A 39 38.34 11.71 -12.05
CA ALA A 39 37.31 10.77 -12.48
C ALA A 39 36.84 9.86 -11.35
N ILE A 40 37.77 9.30 -10.56
CA ILE A 40 37.44 8.51 -9.36
C ILE A 40 36.64 9.36 -8.37
N ARG A 41 37.11 10.57 -8.05
CA ARG A 41 36.44 11.47 -7.10
C ARG A 41 35.04 11.87 -7.56
N HIS A 42 34.83 12.04 -8.85
CA HIS A 42 33.52 12.41 -9.40
C HIS A 42 32.52 11.25 -9.37
N ASN A 43 32.96 10.04 -9.76
CA ASN A 43 32.09 8.87 -9.88
C ASN A 43 31.87 8.15 -8.53
N TYR A 44 32.86 8.18 -7.62
CA TYR A 44 32.86 7.46 -6.34
C TYR A 44 33.29 8.38 -5.16
N PRO A 45 32.36 9.20 -4.62
CA PRO A 45 32.69 10.20 -3.59
C PRO A 45 33.17 9.64 -2.24
N SER A 46 32.90 8.37 -1.96
CA SER A 46 33.30 7.62 -0.76
C SER A 46 34.77 7.14 -0.82
N LEU A 47 35.38 7.17 -2.01
CA LEU A 47 36.71 6.67 -2.28
C LEU A 47 37.76 7.79 -2.33
N VAL A 48 38.95 7.50 -1.85
CA VAL A 48 40.12 8.36 -1.87
C VAL A 48 41.20 7.66 -2.66
N SER A 49 41.89 8.41 -3.51
CA SER A 49 42.96 7.89 -4.36
C SER A 49 44.27 8.63 -4.09
N ARG A 50 45.39 7.91 -4.04
CA ARG A 50 46.75 8.43 -3.88
C ARG A 50 47.68 7.82 -4.91
N THR A 51 48.68 8.57 -5.38
CA THR A 51 49.76 8.01 -6.19
C THR A 51 50.85 7.45 -5.25
N ALA A 52 51.38 6.27 -5.54
CA ALA A 52 52.51 5.68 -4.84
C ALA A 52 53.51 5.09 -5.84
N ASP A 53 54.80 5.28 -5.59
CA ASP A 53 55.88 4.61 -6.30
C ASP A 53 56.26 3.34 -5.51
N VAL A 54 56.18 2.17 -6.15
CA VAL A 54 56.58 0.87 -5.58
C VAL A 54 57.48 0.18 -6.61
N ASP A 55 58.70 -0.18 -6.22
CA ASP A 55 59.66 -0.90 -7.07
C ASP A 55 59.83 -0.28 -8.47
N ASN A 56 60.07 1.03 -8.52
CA ASN A 56 60.23 1.83 -9.74
C ASN A 56 58.99 1.92 -10.67
N ASN A 57 57.84 1.40 -10.22
CA ASN A 57 56.56 1.48 -10.91
C ASN A 57 55.57 2.38 -10.15
N ARG A 58 54.83 3.21 -10.89
CA ARG A 58 53.81 4.09 -10.32
C ARG A 58 52.44 3.44 -10.32
N PHE A 59 51.76 3.56 -9.19
CA PHE A 59 50.40 3.10 -9.01
C PHE A 59 49.51 4.20 -8.46
N VAL A 60 48.23 4.18 -8.85
CA VAL A 60 47.16 4.89 -8.15
C VAL A 60 46.46 3.89 -7.25
N ILE A 61 46.61 4.08 -5.95
CA ILE A 61 46.00 3.27 -4.91
C ILE A 61 44.71 3.93 -4.47
N VAL A 62 43.62 3.18 -4.43
CA VAL A 62 42.27 3.64 -4.10
C VAL A 62 41.77 2.90 -2.87
N THR A 63 41.34 3.65 -1.86
CA THR A 63 40.80 3.13 -0.59
C THR A 63 39.55 3.90 -0.18
N LYS A 64 38.79 3.40 0.78
CA LYS A 64 37.72 4.20 1.40
C LYS A 64 38.31 5.32 2.26
N ALA A 65 37.63 6.46 2.26
CA ALA A 65 38.00 7.61 3.10
C ALA A 65 38.07 7.26 4.60
N SER A 66 37.29 6.27 5.07
CA SER A 66 37.31 5.78 6.45
C SER A 66 38.58 5.04 6.85
N HIS A 67 39.30 4.44 5.88
CA HIS A 67 40.52 3.66 6.11
C HIS A 67 41.80 4.44 5.84
N ALA A 68 41.71 5.62 5.20
CA ALA A 68 42.84 6.50 4.99
C ALA A 68 43.28 7.14 6.33
N LYS A 69 44.33 6.60 6.96
CA LYS A 69 44.94 7.19 8.16
C LYS A 69 45.50 8.57 7.83
N GLY A 70 44.92 9.59 8.45
CA GLY A 70 45.52 10.92 8.61
C GLY A 70 45.57 11.77 7.36
N GLN A 71 44.48 12.48 7.05
CA GLN A 71 44.57 13.83 6.50
C GLN A 71 43.29 14.62 6.82
N LYS A 72 43.43 15.59 7.74
CA LYS A 72 42.45 16.64 8.01
C LYS A 72 42.55 17.67 6.89
N GLY A 73 41.50 17.78 6.08
CA GLY A 73 41.41 18.78 5.01
C GLY A 73 40.19 18.56 4.12
N TRP A 74 38.99 18.52 4.71
CA TRP A 74 37.76 18.25 3.97
C TRP A 74 37.19 19.55 3.40
N ALA A 75 37.45 19.81 2.12
CA ALA A 75 36.51 20.60 1.33
C ALA A 75 35.15 19.90 1.42
N ARG A 76 34.16 20.57 2.04
CA ARG A 76 32.79 20.04 2.18
C ARG A 76 32.20 19.91 0.77
N VAL A 77 32.32 18.74 0.17
CA VAL A 77 31.45 18.36 -0.96
C VAL A 77 30.03 18.54 -0.45
N ALA A 78 29.23 19.33 -1.16
CA ALA A 78 27.83 19.54 -0.81
C ALA A 78 27.17 18.17 -0.62
N LYS A 79 26.60 17.91 0.56
CA LYS A 79 25.86 16.67 0.83
C LYS A 79 24.74 16.56 -0.22
N VAL A 80 24.91 15.67 -1.20
CA VAL A 80 23.82 15.30 -2.10
C VAL A 80 22.86 14.48 -1.27
N TYR A 81 21.72 15.08 -0.92
CA TYR A 81 20.66 14.39 -0.20
C TYR A 81 19.87 13.54 -1.20
N ASP A 82 19.87 12.22 -1.00
CA ASP A 82 19.05 11.26 -1.75
C ASP A 82 18.19 10.46 -0.75
N PRO A 83 16.90 10.79 -0.61
CA PRO A 83 16.11 11.74 -1.39
C PRO A 83 16.43 13.22 -1.09
N PRO A 84 16.08 14.16 -1.99
CA PRO A 84 16.27 15.59 -1.76
C PRO A 84 15.51 16.08 -0.52
N LYS A 85 16.08 17.05 0.21
CA LYS A 85 15.48 17.60 1.45
C LYS A 85 14.07 18.14 1.26
N GLU A 86 13.83 18.86 0.18
CA GLU A 86 12.54 19.48 -0.15
C GLU A 86 11.49 18.46 -0.60
N THR A 87 11.94 17.31 -1.12
CA THR A 87 11.08 16.24 -1.62
C THR A 87 11.44 14.90 -0.96
N PRO A 88 11.25 14.78 0.37
CA PRO A 88 11.78 13.64 1.12
C PRO A 88 11.01 12.33 0.88
N TYR A 89 9.87 12.37 0.17
CA TYR A 89 9.06 11.19 -0.09
C TYR A 89 9.37 10.60 -1.46
N CYS A 90 9.87 9.37 -1.48
CA CYS A 90 9.96 8.57 -2.70
C CYS A 90 8.62 7.93 -2.98
N HIS A 91 7.97 8.35 -4.05
CA HIS A 91 6.77 7.73 -4.58
C HIS A 91 7.15 6.73 -5.67
N PHE A 92 6.55 5.55 -5.63
CA PHE A 92 6.79 4.48 -6.59
C PHE A 92 5.51 3.71 -6.88
N THR A 93 5.53 2.98 -7.99
CA THR A 93 4.48 2.02 -8.33
C THR A 93 4.85 0.67 -7.75
N LEU A 94 3.98 0.14 -6.89
CA LEU A 94 4.05 -1.21 -6.37
C LEU A 94 3.22 -2.12 -7.28
N TYR A 95 3.88 -3.09 -7.90
CA TYR A 95 3.26 -4.24 -8.55
C TYR A 95 3.27 -5.43 -7.58
N LYS A 96 2.16 -6.16 -7.50
CA LYS A 96 2.06 -7.39 -6.70
C LYS A 96 1.15 -8.43 -7.36
N GLU A 97 1.49 -9.70 -7.16
CA GLU A 97 0.73 -10.87 -7.62
C GLU A 97 0.39 -11.77 -6.44
N GLY A 98 -0.89 -12.09 -6.26
CA GLY A 98 -1.33 -13.07 -5.27
C GLY A 98 -1.11 -12.66 -3.80
N LYS A 99 -0.84 -11.37 -3.54
CA LYS A 99 -0.42 -10.86 -2.23
C LYS A 99 -1.30 -9.71 -1.76
N ASP A 100 -1.52 -9.63 -0.45
CA ASP A 100 -2.12 -8.46 0.19
C ASP A 100 -1.14 -7.26 0.15
N THR A 101 -1.67 -6.04 0.03
CA THR A 101 -0.85 -4.81 -0.02
C THR A 101 0.05 -4.69 1.21
N MET A 102 -0.48 -4.95 2.40
CA MET A 102 0.25 -4.80 3.65
C MET A 102 1.34 -5.87 3.79
N ASN A 103 1.05 -7.11 3.39
CA ASN A 103 2.05 -8.19 3.34
C ASN A 103 3.18 -7.87 2.34
N ALA A 104 2.85 -7.39 1.13
CA ALA A 104 3.86 -7.00 0.15
C ALA A 104 4.79 -5.90 0.69
N LEU A 105 4.24 -4.89 1.36
CA LEU A 105 5.02 -3.81 1.98
C LEU A 105 5.81 -4.27 3.22
N GLN A 106 5.34 -5.27 3.97
CA GLN A 106 6.12 -5.89 5.04
C GLN A 106 7.35 -6.64 4.51
N ILE A 107 7.24 -7.31 3.35
CA ILE A 107 8.39 -7.95 2.69
C ILE A 107 9.41 -6.88 2.28
N VAL A 108 8.95 -5.83 1.58
CA VAL A 108 9.82 -4.72 1.15
C VAL A 108 10.46 -4.01 2.34
N GLY A 109 9.68 -3.72 3.39
CA GLY A 109 10.16 -3.08 4.62
C GLY A 109 11.24 -3.89 5.33
N ARG A 110 11.06 -5.20 5.46
CA ARG A 110 12.08 -6.10 6.04
C ARG A 110 13.40 -6.05 5.26
N MET A 111 13.34 -6.09 3.93
CA MET A 111 14.54 -6.01 3.08
C MET A 111 15.25 -4.64 3.15
N LEU A 112 14.49 -3.57 3.42
CA LEU A 112 15.03 -2.22 3.63
C LEU A 112 15.45 -1.94 5.07
N LYS A 113 15.16 -2.87 6.00
CA LYS A 113 15.31 -2.70 7.45
C LYS A 113 14.52 -1.52 8.01
N ILE A 114 13.28 -1.34 7.54
CA ILE A 114 12.35 -0.30 8.02
C ILE A 114 10.99 -0.89 8.40
N ASN A 115 10.26 -0.17 9.25
CA ASN A 115 8.91 -0.56 9.64
C ASN A 115 7.93 -0.40 8.46
N SER A 116 7.04 -1.37 8.23
CA SER A 116 6.03 -1.32 7.17
C SER A 116 5.06 -0.14 7.29
N ASN A 117 4.87 0.41 8.49
CA ASN A 117 4.01 1.58 8.74
C ASN A 117 4.60 2.88 8.17
N THR A 118 5.86 2.87 7.72
CA THR A 118 6.49 4.01 7.04
C THR A 118 6.02 4.17 5.60
N PHE A 119 5.44 3.12 5.01
CA PHE A 119 4.83 3.20 3.69
C PHE A 119 3.43 3.79 3.79
N SER A 120 3.08 4.66 2.85
CA SER A 120 1.73 5.20 2.71
C SER A 120 1.18 4.91 1.32
N TYR A 121 -0.14 4.73 1.24
CA TYR A 121 -0.85 4.38 0.00
C TYR A 121 -2.30 4.84 0.09
N ALA A 122 -2.94 5.00 -1.07
CA ALA A 122 -4.30 5.56 -1.14
C ALA A 122 -5.40 4.55 -0.77
N GLY A 123 -5.13 3.26 -0.92
CA GLY A 123 -6.03 2.18 -0.52
C GLY A 123 -5.40 0.81 -0.74
N THR A 124 -5.96 -0.21 -0.12
CA THR A 124 -5.56 -1.61 -0.34
C THR A 124 -6.10 -2.11 -1.69
N LYS A 125 -5.45 -3.15 -2.24
CA LYS A 125 -5.86 -3.83 -3.48
C LYS A 125 -5.98 -5.33 -3.23
N ASP A 126 -6.83 -5.98 -4.02
CA ASP A 126 -7.17 -7.38 -3.81
C ASP A 126 -5.95 -8.31 -3.81
N LYS A 127 -5.98 -9.30 -2.91
CA LYS A 127 -4.94 -10.31 -2.79
C LYS A 127 -4.94 -11.25 -3.99
N ARG A 128 -6.13 -11.71 -4.41
CA ARG A 128 -6.33 -12.69 -5.49
C ARG A 128 -6.39 -11.98 -6.85
N ALA A 129 -5.34 -11.22 -7.17
CA ALA A 129 -5.23 -10.48 -8.42
C ALA A 129 -3.77 -10.11 -8.71
N ILE A 130 -3.53 -9.67 -9.93
CA ILE A 130 -2.37 -8.85 -10.29
C ILE A 130 -2.78 -7.39 -10.13
N THR A 131 -2.05 -6.63 -9.31
CA THR A 131 -2.45 -5.26 -8.99
C THR A 131 -1.26 -4.32 -9.00
N THR A 132 -1.49 -3.10 -9.50
CA THR A 132 -0.54 -1.99 -9.42
C THR A 132 -1.14 -0.84 -8.61
N GLN A 133 -0.36 -0.24 -7.72
CA GLN A 133 -0.79 0.94 -6.96
C GLN A 133 0.38 1.90 -6.68
N ARG A 134 0.07 3.18 -6.45
CA ARG A 134 1.06 4.14 -5.95
C ARG A 134 1.28 3.96 -4.45
N VAL A 135 2.54 4.04 -4.06
CA VAL A 135 3.02 3.98 -2.68
C VAL A 135 4.06 5.09 -2.48
N SER A 136 4.11 5.66 -1.28
CA SER A 136 5.15 6.61 -0.88
C SER A 136 5.88 6.12 0.37
N VAL A 137 7.16 6.48 0.47
CA VAL A 137 7.99 6.22 1.65
C VAL A 137 8.94 7.39 1.88
N LYS A 138 9.10 7.80 3.15
CA LYS A 138 9.94 8.94 3.51
C LYS A 138 11.40 8.52 3.65
N ASN A 139 12.33 9.35 3.18
CA ASN A 139 13.78 9.21 3.39
C ASN A 139 14.38 7.88 2.87
N ILE A 140 13.79 7.29 1.84
CA ILE A 140 14.34 6.12 1.14
C ILE A 140 14.60 6.50 -0.32
N SER A 141 15.80 6.19 -0.82
CA SER A 141 16.14 6.47 -2.20
C SER A 141 15.52 5.47 -3.17
N SER A 142 15.22 5.96 -4.37
CA SER A 142 14.76 5.15 -5.51
C SER A 142 15.74 4.03 -5.85
N LYS A 143 17.05 4.28 -5.78
CA LYS A 143 18.10 3.27 -5.98
C LYS A 143 17.99 2.11 -4.98
N ARG A 144 17.77 2.41 -3.69
CA ARG A 144 17.60 1.38 -2.65
C ARG A 144 16.34 0.56 -2.85
N LEU A 145 15.26 1.15 -3.36
CA LEU A 145 14.04 0.41 -3.69
C LEU A 145 14.25 -0.46 -4.95
N ALA A 146 14.81 0.11 -6.01
CA ALA A 146 15.05 -0.58 -7.28
C ALA A 146 15.96 -1.80 -7.13
N SER A 147 16.98 -1.73 -6.26
CA SER A 147 17.93 -2.83 -6.01
C SER A 147 17.28 -4.05 -5.34
N LEU A 148 16.04 -3.95 -4.86
CA LEU A 148 15.30 -5.08 -4.31
C LEU A 148 14.66 -5.95 -5.39
N ASN A 149 14.35 -5.38 -6.57
CA ASN A 149 13.59 -6.06 -7.62
C ASN A 149 14.10 -7.46 -8.01
N PRO A 150 15.42 -7.73 -8.09
CA PRO A 150 15.92 -9.08 -8.40
C PRO A 150 15.56 -10.13 -7.36
N ARG A 151 15.37 -9.73 -6.10
CA ARG A 151 15.08 -10.61 -4.96
C ARG A 151 13.61 -10.65 -4.57
N LEU A 152 12.77 -9.84 -5.22
CA LEU A 152 11.34 -9.76 -4.96
C LEU A 152 10.57 -10.73 -5.86
N ASN A 153 9.92 -11.72 -5.25
CA ASN A 153 9.09 -12.70 -5.95
C ASN A 153 7.60 -12.27 -5.97
N GLY A 154 7.03 -12.12 -7.19
CA GLY A 154 5.66 -11.63 -7.39
C GLY A 154 5.41 -10.24 -6.80
N ILE A 155 6.47 -9.44 -6.64
CA ILE A 155 6.44 -8.02 -6.25
C ILE A 155 7.46 -7.30 -7.14
N LYS A 156 7.12 -6.12 -7.67
CA LYS A 156 8.07 -5.22 -8.33
C LYS A 156 7.81 -3.78 -7.90
N VAL A 157 8.88 -2.98 -7.83
CA VAL A 157 8.81 -1.55 -7.54
C VAL A 157 9.46 -0.75 -8.67
N GLY A 158 8.82 0.33 -9.09
CA GLY A 158 9.28 1.12 -10.24
C GLY A 158 8.63 2.50 -10.34
N ASN A 159 8.86 3.21 -11.44
CA ASN A 159 8.27 4.53 -11.74
C ASN A 159 8.46 5.52 -10.57
N PHE A 160 9.70 5.70 -10.14
CA PHE A 160 10.04 6.51 -8.98
C PHE A 160 9.86 8.01 -9.24
N LYS A 161 9.41 8.75 -8.23
CA LYS A 161 9.34 10.21 -8.23
C LYS A 161 9.50 10.73 -6.80
N TYR A 162 10.31 11.76 -6.61
CA TYR A 162 10.40 12.43 -5.30
C TYR A 162 9.36 13.55 -5.21
N LEU A 163 8.65 13.62 -4.09
CA LEU A 163 7.59 14.61 -3.84
C LEU A 163 7.66 15.15 -2.40
N PRO A 164 7.12 16.36 -2.15
CA PRO A 164 7.16 16.98 -0.82
C PRO A 164 6.20 16.35 0.20
N HIS A 165 5.17 15.64 -0.28
CA HIS A 165 4.12 15.08 0.57
C HIS A 165 3.96 13.57 0.38
N SER A 166 3.49 12.88 1.42
CA SER A 166 3.11 11.46 1.34
C SER A 166 1.75 11.27 0.68
N ILE A 167 1.47 10.06 0.20
CA ILE A 167 0.12 9.63 -0.20
C ILE A 167 -0.71 9.39 1.06
N SER A 168 -1.94 9.89 1.09
CA SER A 168 -2.92 9.64 2.16
C SER A 168 -3.96 8.62 1.74
N LEU A 169 -4.59 7.94 2.71
CA LEU A 169 -5.75 7.09 2.45
C LEU A 169 -6.86 7.92 1.80
N GLY A 170 -7.42 7.41 0.70
CA GLY A 170 -8.39 8.12 -0.11
C GLY A 170 -7.79 8.88 -1.29
N ASP A 171 -6.47 9.09 -1.39
CA ASP A 171 -5.83 9.84 -2.50
C ASP A 171 -5.79 9.06 -3.84
N LEU A 172 -6.93 8.50 -4.26
CA LEU A 172 -7.16 7.89 -5.57
C LEU A 172 -8.53 8.31 -6.09
N TYR A 173 -8.66 8.43 -7.42
CA TYR A 173 -9.95 8.63 -8.05
C TYR A 173 -10.76 7.32 -8.11
N GLY A 174 -10.09 6.22 -8.47
CA GLY A 174 -10.72 4.93 -8.63
C GLY A 174 -9.71 3.87 -9.06
N ASN A 175 -10.21 2.73 -9.53
CA ASN A 175 -9.40 1.61 -10.02
C ASN A 175 -9.81 1.27 -11.45
N ARG A 176 -8.83 1.02 -12.31
CA ARG A 176 -9.07 0.42 -13.62
C ARG A 176 -8.95 -1.10 -13.49
N PHE A 177 -10.00 -1.81 -13.87
CA PHE A 177 -10.02 -3.28 -13.88
C PHE A 177 -9.84 -3.82 -15.29
N SER A 178 -9.19 -4.97 -15.40
CA SER A 178 -9.16 -5.79 -16.60
C SER A 178 -9.49 -7.20 -16.13
N LEU A 179 -10.65 -7.70 -16.54
CA LEU A 179 -11.25 -8.93 -16.04
C LEU A 179 -11.35 -9.93 -17.20
N ALA A 180 -11.00 -11.18 -16.94
CA ALA A 180 -11.27 -12.29 -17.84
C ALA A 180 -12.26 -13.22 -17.15
N ILE A 181 -13.47 -13.31 -17.68
CA ILE A 181 -14.48 -14.26 -17.23
C ILE A 181 -14.28 -15.54 -18.02
N ARG A 182 -14.09 -16.67 -17.33
CA ARG A 182 -13.85 -17.99 -17.93
C ARG A 182 -15.13 -18.83 -17.86
N ASP A 183 -15.20 -19.86 -18.69
CA ASP A 183 -16.28 -20.85 -18.69
C ASP A 183 -17.68 -20.25 -18.81
N VAL A 184 -17.82 -19.24 -19.68
CA VAL A 184 -19.09 -18.56 -19.95
C VAL A 184 -19.96 -19.46 -20.82
N VAL A 185 -21.15 -19.80 -20.31
CA VAL A 185 -22.16 -20.58 -21.03
C VAL A 185 -23.29 -19.64 -21.47
N ALA A 186 -23.11 -18.98 -22.61
CA ALA A 186 -24.10 -18.11 -23.24
C ALA A 186 -23.70 -17.83 -24.70
N ASP A 187 -24.65 -17.50 -25.56
CA ASP A 187 -24.37 -17.03 -26.92
C ASP A 187 -23.72 -15.63 -26.91
N ASP A 188 -22.85 -15.37 -27.88
CA ASP A 188 -22.16 -14.07 -28.06
C ASP A 188 -23.14 -12.89 -28.12
N SER A 189 -24.32 -13.09 -28.70
CA SER A 189 -25.36 -12.06 -28.80
C SER A 189 -25.86 -11.60 -27.42
N ILE A 190 -26.00 -12.52 -26.47
CA ILE A 190 -26.41 -12.24 -25.09
C ILE A 190 -25.30 -11.46 -24.38
N ILE A 191 -24.04 -11.87 -24.58
CA ILE A 191 -22.87 -11.23 -23.98
C ILE A 191 -22.72 -9.79 -24.47
N HIS A 192 -22.76 -9.58 -25.80
CA HIS A 192 -22.66 -8.23 -26.39
C HIS A 192 -23.79 -7.32 -25.92
N ARG A 193 -25.03 -7.83 -25.86
CA ARG A 193 -26.16 -7.07 -25.34
C ARG A 193 -25.97 -6.70 -23.86
N ALA A 194 -25.51 -7.63 -23.02
CA ALA A 194 -25.27 -7.38 -21.60
C ALA A 194 -24.18 -6.32 -21.40
N ILE A 195 -23.09 -6.37 -22.17
CA ILE A 195 -22.00 -5.38 -22.13
C ILE A 195 -22.52 -4.01 -22.58
N ALA A 196 -23.29 -3.93 -23.66
CA ALA A 196 -23.84 -2.67 -24.16
C ALA A 196 -24.79 -2.01 -23.14
N GLU A 197 -25.67 -2.79 -22.52
CA GLU A 197 -26.56 -2.28 -21.46
C GLU A 197 -25.78 -1.84 -20.22
N TRP A 198 -24.73 -2.57 -19.83
CA TRP A 198 -23.85 -2.17 -18.73
C TRP A 198 -23.11 -0.86 -19.05
N GLN A 199 -22.58 -0.69 -20.25
CA GLN A 199 -21.92 0.57 -20.65
C GLN A 199 -22.90 1.76 -20.63
N LYS A 200 -24.15 1.54 -21.04
CA LYS A 200 -25.17 2.60 -21.09
C LYS A 200 -25.75 2.95 -19.72
N ARG A 201 -26.08 1.95 -18.90
CA ARG A 201 -26.84 2.12 -17.65
C ARG A 201 -25.99 2.00 -16.38
N GLY A 202 -24.77 1.47 -16.48
CA GLY A 202 -23.94 1.15 -15.33
C GLY A 202 -24.46 -0.07 -14.56
N PHE A 203 -24.26 -0.06 -13.25
CA PHE A 203 -24.65 -1.12 -12.33
C PHE A 203 -25.05 -0.51 -10.98
N ILE A 204 -25.79 -1.28 -10.18
CA ILE A 204 -26.20 -0.85 -8.84
C ILE A 204 -24.99 -0.96 -7.90
N ASN A 205 -24.68 0.12 -7.17
CA ASN A 205 -23.49 0.27 -6.34
C ASN A 205 -23.54 -0.52 -5.01
N TYR A 206 -23.81 -1.83 -5.06
CA TYR A 206 -23.87 -2.68 -3.88
C TYR A 206 -22.53 -2.83 -3.17
N PHE A 207 -22.59 -2.95 -1.84
CA PHE A 207 -21.50 -3.55 -1.09
C PHE A 207 -21.45 -5.06 -1.38
N GLY A 208 -20.37 -5.52 -2.00
CA GLY A 208 -20.16 -6.94 -2.31
C GLY A 208 -19.87 -7.82 -1.10
N LEU A 209 -19.90 -9.15 -1.30
CA LEU A 209 -19.75 -10.17 -0.24
C LEU A 209 -18.50 -10.01 0.62
N GLN A 210 -17.39 -9.54 0.04
CA GLN A 210 -16.14 -9.27 0.77
C GLN A 210 -16.34 -8.30 1.95
N ARG A 211 -17.32 -7.40 1.89
CA ARG A 211 -17.65 -6.46 2.98
C ARG A 211 -18.25 -7.15 4.20
N PHE A 212 -18.90 -8.30 4.00
CA PHE A 212 -19.60 -9.05 5.04
C PHE A 212 -18.79 -10.24 5.58
N GLY A 213 -17.56 -10.43 5.09
CA GLY A 213 -16.69 -11.54 5.43
C GLY A 213 -16.79 -12.69 4.43
N HIS A 214 -15.78 -13.57 4.44
CA HIS A 214 -15.72 -14.74 3.54
C HIS A 214 -16.40 -15.99 4.12
N SER A 215 -16.85 -15.94 5.38
CA SER A 215 -17.48 -17.07 6.05
C SER A 215 -19.00 -16.94 6.00
N ALA A 216 -19.67 -17.94 5.40
CA ALA A 216 -21.13 -18.03 5.41
C ALA A 216 -21.71 -18.18 6.83
N GLN A 217 -20.93 -18.69 7.78
CA GLN A 217 -21.36 -19.04 9.15
C GLN A 217 -21.07 -17.96 10.19
N ALA A 218 -20.21 -16.98 9.86
CA ALA A 218 -19.86 -15.87 10.74
C ALA A 218 -20.01 -14.57 9.95
N GLN A 219 -21.26 -14.14 9.80
CA GLN A 219 -21.60 -12.95 9.05
C GLN A 219 -21.21 -11.70 9.84
N THR A 220 -20.30 -10.89 9.28
CA THR A 220 -19.70 -9.73 9.97
C THR A 220 -20.77 -8.72 10.43
N PHE A 221 -21.88 -8.63 9.68
CA PHE A 221 -22.98 -7.71 9.97
C PHE A 221 -23.85 -8.15 11.15
N GLU A 222 -23.92 -9.44 11.47
CA GLU A 222 -24.68 -9.91 12.64
C GLU A 222 -24.03 -9.37 13.91
N ILE A 223 -22.70 -9.44 13.97
CA ILE A 223 -21.91 -8.87 15.06
C ILE A 223 -22.10 -7.35 15.09
N GLY A 224 -22.07 -6.68 13.94
CA GLY A 224 -22.35 -5.24 13.84
C GLY A 224 -23.73 -4.86 14.41
N LYS A 225 -24.76 -5.65 14.12
CA LYS A 225 -26.12 -5.47 14.65
C LYS A 225 -26.15 -5.65 16.17
N GLN A 226 -25.50 -6.67 16.68
CA GLN A 226 -25.44 -7.00 18.10
C GLN A 226 -24.68 -5.91 18.89
N VAL A 227 -23.53 -5.47 18.37
CA VAL A 227 -22.77 -4.32 18.92
C VAL A 227 -23.61 -3.05 18.91
N SER A 228 -24.37 -2.78 17.84
CA SER A 228 -25.26 -1.62 17.77
C SER A 228 -26.42 -1.67 18.75
N LYS A 229 -26.83 -2.88 19.18
CA LYS A 229 -27.93 -3.11 20.14
C LYS A 229 -27.45 -3.36 21.56
N GLN A 230 -26.15 -3.30 21.83
CA GLN A 230 -25.53 -3.67 23.12
C GLN A 230 -25.92 -5.09 23.61
N LEU A 231 -26.18 -6.00 22.68
CA LEU A 231 -26.52 -7.40 22.97
C LEU A 231 -25.28 -8.25 22.63
N PHE A 232 -24.75 -9.02 23.60
CA PHE A 232 -23.37 -9.53 23.54
C PHE A 232 -23.23 -11.05 23.38
N ASN A 233 -24.31 -11.74 23.00
CA ASN A 233 -24.36 -13.21 23.12
C ASN A 233 -23.62 -13.96 22.00
N HIS A 234 -23.23 -13.30 20.91
CA HIS A 234 -22.62 -13.96 19.74
C HIS A 234 -21.40 -13.18 19.22
N LEU A 235 -20.22 -13.54 19.70
CA LEU A 235 -18.94 -13.08 19.16
C LEU A 235 -18.31 -14.15 18.25
N PRO A 236 -17.61 -13.76 17.18
CA PRO A 236 -16.95 -14.71 16.28
C PRO A 236 -15.70 -15.26 16.96
N ALA A 237 -15.68 -16.57 17.17
CA ALA A 237 -14.46 -17.31 17.45
C ALA A 237 -14.11 -18.18 16.23
N VAL A 238 -12.81 -18.39 16.01
CA VAL A 238 -12.28 -19.30 14.97
C VAL A 238 -12.94 -20.66 15.13
N ARG A 239 -13.51 -21.22 14.05
CA ARG A 239 -14.39 -22.40 14.02
C ARG A 239 -14.07 -23.51 15.03
N GLN A 240 -12.83 -24.01 15.04
CA GLN A 240 -12.41 -25.09 15.96
C GLN A 240 -12.29 -24.65 17.43
N MET A 241 -11.90 -23.39 17.66
CA MET A 241 -11.76 -22.83 19.01
C MET A 241 -13.08 -22.25 19.53
N LYS A 242 -14.03 -21.95 18.64
CA LYS A 242 -15.40 -21.64 18.98
C LYS A 242 -16.07 -22.84 19.64
N GLU A 243 -15.90 -24.03 19.05
CA GLU A 243 -16.40 -25.29 19.61
C GLU A 243 -15.78 -25.54 21.00
N LYS A 244 -14.45 -25.52 21.08
CA LYS A 244 -13.74 -25.69 22.36
C LYS A 244 -14.12 -24.64 23.41
N TYR A 245 -14.27 -23.37 23.04
CA TYR A 245 -14.68 -22.32 23.97
C TYR A 245 -16.16 -22.44 24.37
N ILE A 246 -17.04 -22.86 23.46
CA ILE A 246 -18.45 -23.12 23.78
C ILE A 246 -18.54 -24.23 24.83
N GLU A 247 -17.77 -25.29 24.68
CA GLU A 247 -17.74 -26.43 25.61
C GLU A 247 -17.09 -26.07 26.94
N THR A 248 -15.89 -25.50 26.92
CA THR A 248 -15.08 -25.28 28.14
C THR A 248 -15.42 -23.98 28.87
N GLN A 249 -15.98 -22.98 28.18
CA GLN A 249 -16.10 -21.58 28.64
C GLN A 249 -14.80 -20.94 29.15
N ASP A 250 -13.65 -21.58 28.96
CA ASP A 250 -12.34 -21.08 29.40
C ASP A 250 -11.69 -20.26 28.28
N ALA A 251 -11.85 -18.94 28.38
CA ALA A 251 -11.31 -18.01 27.40
C ALA A 251 -9.77 -17.94 27.45
N LYS A 252 -9.16 -18.14 28.62
CA LYS A 252 -7.70 -18.00 28.80
C LYS A 252 -6.99 -19.16 28.13
N ALA A 253 -7.36 -20.39 28.47
CA ALA A 253 -6.76 -21.59 27.88
C ALA A 253 -6.97 -21.66 26.37
N CYS A 254 -8.11 -21.17 25.87
CA CYS A 254 -8.37 -21.08 24.44
C CYS A 254 -7.48 -20.02 23.75
N GLY A 255 -7.29 -18.85 24.36
CA GLY A 255 -6.50 -17.77 23.78
C GLY A 255 -4.99 -18.04 23.77
N GLU A 256 -4.44 -18.66 24.82
CA GLU A 256 -2.99 -18.88 24.95
C GLU A 256 -2.45 -19.82 23.85
N ASN A 257 -3.21 -20.85 23.50
CA ASN A 257 -2.85 -21.85 22.48
C ASN A 257 -3.07 -21.40 21.03
N MET A 258 -3.48 -20.14 20.81
CA MET A 258 -3.83 -19.63 19.49
C MET A 258 -2.66 -18.83 18.88
N PRO A 259 -2.45 -18.87 17.54
CA PRO A 259 -1.59 -17.89 16.87
C PRO A 259 -2.13 -16.46 17.06
N GLN A 260 -1.29 -15.45 16.84
CA GLN A 260 -1.72 -14.06 16.97
C GLN A 260 -2.77 -13.71 15.92
N CYS A 261 -4.03 -13.61 16.34
CA CYS A 261 -5.17 -13.21 15.52
C CYS A 261 -6.18 -12.38 16.33
N LEU A 262 -7.25 -11.94 15.67
CA LEU A 262 -8.28 -11.12 16.30
C LEU A 262 -8.99 -11.87 17.44
N GLU A 263 -9.26 -13.14 17.22
CA GLU A 263 -9.96 -14.01 18.16
C GLU A 263 -9.12 -14.28 19.40
N LYS A 264 -7.79 -14.43 19.26
CA LYS A 264 -6.88 -14.49 20.40
C LYS A 264 -6.98 -13.24 21.26
N THR A 265 -6.88 -12.06 20.65
CA THR A 265 -6.98 -10.77 21.37
C THR A 265 -8.32 -10.68 22.10
N LEU A 266 -9.41 -11.09 21.45
CA LEU A 266 -10.73 -11.07 22.06
C LEU A 266 -10.87 -12.06 23.22
N LEU A 267 -10.41 -13.31 23.06
CA LEU A 267 -10.46 -14.33 24.11
C LEU A 267 -9.65 -13.92 25.34
N LEU A 268 -8.44 -13.39 25.14
CA LEU A 268 -7.63 -12.87 26.24
C LEU A 268 -8.28 -11.63 26.90
N GLY A 269 -8.96 -10.79 26.11
CA GLY A 269 -9.77 -9.69 26.62
C GLY A 269 -10.95 -10.17 27.48
N ILE A 270 -11.64 -11.23 27.05
CA ILE A 270 -12.73 -11.87 27.80
C ILE A 270 -12.20 -12.51 29.08
N ALA A 271 -11.06 -13.19 29.03
CA ALA A 271 -10.44 -13.78 30.22
C ALA A 271 -10.11 -12.73 31.29
N ARG A 272 -9.73 -11.52 30.88
CA ARG A 272 -9.36 -10.42 31.80
C ARG A 272 -10.57 -9.62 32.30
N HIS A 273 -11.56 -9.38 31.45
CA HIS A 273 -12.64 -8.42 31.73
C HIS A 273 -14.05 -9.05 31.72
N GLY A 274 -14.15 -10.37 31.58
CA GLY A 274 -15.42 -11.06 31.35
C GLY A 274 -16.04 -10.73 29.98
N LYS A 275 -17.28 -11.16 29.77
CA LYS A 275 -18.07 -10.88 28.55
C LYS A 275 -18.63 -9.45 28.57
N THR A 276 -17.75 -8.45 28.69
CA THR A 276 -18.10 -7.04 28.85
C THR A 276 -17.68 -6.21 27.62
N LEU A 277 -18.17 -4.97 27.54
CA LEU A 277 -17.74 -4.01 26.51
C LEU A 277 -16.21 -3.78 26.56
N THR A 278 -15.63 -3.79 27.76
CA THR A 278 -14.18 -3.63 27.97
C THR A 278 -13.38 -4.72 27.26
N ALA A 279 -13.89 -5.97 27.24
CA ALA A 279 -13.26 -7.07 26.50
C ALA A 279 -13.22 -6.80 24.98
N ILE A 280 -14.30 -6.28 24.39
CA ILE A 280 -14.33 -5.91 22.97
C ILE A 280 -13.42 -4.71 22.70
N GLN A 281 -13.37 -3.75 23.63
CA GLN A 281 -12.51 -2.56 23.52
C GLN A 281 -11.01 -2.88 23.48
N THR A 282 -10.60 -4.09 23.90
CA THR A 282 -9.23 -4.60 23.69
C THR A 282 -8.87 -4.75 22.20
N LEU A 283 -9.87 -4.90 21.32
CA LEU A 283 -9.64 -4.97 19.89
C LEU A 283 -9.27 -3.58 19.33
N PRO A 284 -8.35 -3.53 18.35
CA PRO A 284 -8.04 -2.30 17.63
C PRO A 284 -9.29 -1.59 17.08
N ARG A 285 -9.34 -0.26 17.21
CA ARG A 285 -10.51 0.55 16.83
C ARG A 285 -10.97 0.31 15.38
N ASN A 286 -10.02 0.21 14.45
CA ASN A 286 -10.29 -0.07 13.03
C ASN A 286 -11.02 -1.40 12.82
N MET A 287 -10.67 -2.44 13.58
CA MET A 287 -11.33 -3.74 13.52
C MET A 287 -12.73 -3.69 14.11
N ARG A 288 -12.92 -2.95 15.21
CA ARG A 288 -14.25 -2.73 15.80
C ARG A 288 -15.19 -2.02 14.83
N GLN A 289 -14.70 -0.99 14.15
CA GLN A 289 -15.49 -0.23 13.17
C GLN A 289 -15.94 -1.07 11.97
N LEU A 290 -15.14 -2.08 11.57
CA LEU A 290 -15.49 -2.96 10.45
C LEU A 290 -16.85 -3.65 10.66
N TYR A 291 -17.13 -4.11 11.90
CA TYR A 291 -18.40 -4.76 12.23
C TYR A 291 -19.60 -3.81 12.06
N THR A 292 -19.54 -2.63 12.68
CA THR A 292 -20.61 -1.62 12.55
C THR A 292 -20.80 -1.18 11.10
N HIS A 293 -19.72 -0.92 10.37
CA HIS A 293 -19.79 -0.53 8.96
C HIS A 293 -20.40 -1.63 8.09
N SER A 294 -20.11 -2.91 8.37
CA SER A 294 -20.74 -4.01 7.64
C SER A 294 -22.26 -4.08 7.85
N TYR A 295 -22.75 -3.73 9.04
CA TYR A 295 -24.19 -3.65 9.29
C TYR A 295 -24.83 -2.47 8.52
N GLN A 296 -24.18 -1.30 8.51
CA GLN A 296 -24.61 -0.16 7.69
C GLN A 296 -24.66 -0.52 6.20
N SER A 297 -23.66 -1.24 5.70
CA SER A 297 -23.63 -1.76 4.32
C SER A 297 -24.78 -2.70 4.01
N LEU A 298 -25.20 -3.55 4.96
CA LEU A 298 -26.37 -4.43 4.77
C LEU A 298 -27.65 -3.61 4.66
N VAL A 299 -27.83 -2.62 5.54
CA VAL A 299 -28.99 -1.71 5.50
C VAL A 299 -29.02 -0.98 4.17
N TRP A 300 -27.88 -0.44 3.71
CA TRP A 300 -27.77 0.21 2.40
C TRP A 300 -28.21 -0.74 1.29
N ASN A 301 -27.63 -1.95 1.20
CA ASN A 301 -28.00 -2.91 0.14
C ASN A 301 -29.51 -3.21 0.14
N ARG A 302 -30.13 -3.38 1.31
CA ARG A 302 -31.57 -3.64 1.43
C ARG A 302 -32.42 -2.45 0.98
N VAL A 303 -32.06 -1.23 1.41
CA VAL A 303 -32.78 -0.01 1.03
C VAL A 303 -32.65 0.25 -0.47
N THR A 304 -31.45 0.09 -1.04
CA THR A 304 -31.23 0.23 -2.48
C THR A 304 -32.04 -0.78 -3.27
N SER A 305 -32.03 -2.07 -2.90
CA SER A 305 -32.88 -3.07 -3.57
C SER A 305 -34.37 -2.70 -3.50
N ARG A 306 -34.84 -2.25 -2.34
CA ARG A 306 -36.24 -1.82 -2.17
C ARG A 306 -36.58 -0.62 -3.05
N ARG A 307 -35.72 0.40 -3.09
CA ARG A 307 -35.86 1.60 -3.94
C ARG A 307 -35.94 1.22 -5.42
N PHE A 308 -35.15 0.25 -5.87
CA PHE A 308 -35.20 -0.22 -7.25
C PHE A 308 -36.47 -1.03 -7.55
N SER A 309 -36.86 -1.95 -6.67
CA SER A 309 -38.05 -2.79 -6.89
C SER A 309 -39.37 -2.00 -6.82
N GLU A 310 -39.49 -1.05 -5.90
CA GLU A 310 -40.75 -0.34 -5.66
C GLU A 310 -40.93 0.91 -6.53
N LEU A 311 -39.84 1.58 -6.91
CA LEU A 311 -39.89 2.93 -7.48
C LEU A 311 -39.19 3.07 -8.85
N SER A 312 -38.18 2.26 -9.18
CA SER A 312 -37.44 2.44 -10.45
C SER A 312 -38.19 1.95 -11.69
N PHE A 313 -39.12 0.99 -11.56
CA PHE A 313 -40.00 0.58 -12.67
C PHE A 313 -40.96 1.68 -13.10
N LYS A 314 -41.29 2.62 -12.20
CA LYS A 314 -42.22 3.73 -12.46
C LYS A 314 -41.53 4.95 -13.10
N SER A 315 -40.20 5.07 -12.99
CA SER A 315 -39.46 6.26 -13.42
C SER A 315 -38.40 6.00 -14.51
N ASP A 316 -38.37 4.79 -15.10
CA ASP A 316 -37.32 4.38 -16.06
C ASP A 316 -35.90 4.62 -15.49
N SER A 317 -35.71 4.25 -14.21
CA SER A 317 -34.48 4.45 -13.45
C SER A 317 -34.02 5.92 -13.31
N LYS A 318 -34.95 6.88 -13.43
CA LYS A 318 -34.68 8.30 -13.17
C LYS A 318 -34.94 8.66 -11.70
N ALA A 319 -34.29 9.75 -11.29
CA ALA A 319 -34.55 10.43 -10.03
C ALA A 319 -36.03 10.80 -9.92
N ILE A 320 -36.61 10.60 -8.75
CA ILE A 320 -37.96 11.08 -8.41
C ILE A 320 -37.88 12.15 -7.34
N VAL A 321 -38.95 12.93 -7.22
CA VAL A 321 -39.06 13.94 -6.16
C VAL A 321 -38.88 13.29 -4.79
N GLY A 322 -38.01 13.86 -3.96
CA GLY A 322 -37.65 13.33 -2.65
C GLY A 322 -36.41 12.42 -2.63
N ASP A 323 -35.90 11.99 -3.80
CA ASP A 323 -34.59 11.32 -3.84
C ASP A 323 -33.47 12.29 -3.40
N LEU A 324 -32.45 11.71 -2.76
CA LEU A 324 -31.22 12.41 -2.42
C LEU A 324 -30.24 12.31 -3.59
N PHE A 325 -29.58 13.42 -3.91
CA PHE A 325 -28.51 13.45 -4.91
C PHE A 325 -27.31 14.25 -4.41
N PHE A 326 -26.15 13.97 -5.00
CA PHE A 326 -24.97 14.80 -4.82
C PHE A 326 -24.94 15.91 -5.89
N PRO A 327 -24.98 17.19 -5.51
CA PRO A 327 -24.80 18.27 -6.47
C PRO A 327 -23.39 18.17 -7.07
N SER A 328 -23.28 18.39 -8.38
CA SER A 328 -22.00 18.41 -9.08
C SER A 328 -21.13 19.53 -8.50
N GLN A 329 -20.15 19.20 -7.66
CA GLN A 329 -19.12 20.16 -7.31
C GLN A 329 -18.17 20.31 -8.50
N GLU A 330 -18.04 21.52 -9.04
CA GLU A 330 -17.12 21.88 -10.13
C GLU A 330 -15.63 21.60 -9.83
N SER A 331 -15.30 21.22 -8.60
CA SER A 331 -13.95 20.83 -8.22
C SER A 331 -13.96 19.88 -7.02
N ALA A 332 -14.42 18.65 -7.22
CA ALA A 332 -14.14 17.58 -6.26
C ALA A 332 -12.62 17.34 -6.24
N HIS A 333 -11.91 18.04 -5.36
CA HIS A 333 -10.48 17.84 -5.14
C HIS A 333 -10.22 16.35 -4.83
N LYS A 334 -9.52 15.71 -5.77
CA LYS A 334 -8.90 14.36 -5.73
C LYS A 334 -9.16 13.59 -4.43
N GLY A 335 -10.00 12.56 -4.52
CA GLY A 335 -10.00 11.45 -3.56
C GLY A 335 -10.50 11.74 -2.14
N ARG A 336 -10.70 13.01 -1.76
CA ARG A 336 -11.43 13.38 -0.55
C ARG A 336 -12.91 13.60 -0.87
N CYS A 337 -13.60 12.54 -1.26
CA CYS A 337 -14.98 12.39 -0.80
C CYS A 337 -14.95 11.83 0.64
N LEU A 338 -14.18 12.49 1.51
CA LEU A 338 -14.54 12.49 2.92
C LEU A 338 -15.82 13.31 2.93
N LEU A 339 -16.94 12.63 3.16
CA LEU A 339 -18.17 13.21 3.65
C LEU A 339 -17.81 14.17 4.80
N LYS A 340 -17.48 15.41 4.47
CA LYS A 340 -17.51 16.52 5.41
C LYS A 340 -18.98 16.66 5.73
N THR A 341 -19.38 16.08 6.87
CA THR A 341 -20.48 16.54 7.72
C THR A 341 -21.69 17.11 6.96
N SER A 342 -22.67 16.26 6.66
CA SER A 342 -24.11 16.57 6.60
C SER A 342 -24.63 17.80 5.82
N THR A 343 -23.83 18.52 5.04
CA THR A 343 -24.20 19.86 4.54
C THR A 343 -24.31 19.97 3.01
N SER A 344 -24.25 18.88 2.26
CA SER A 344 -24.34 18.92 0.78
C SER A 344 -25.23 17.82 0.17
N LEU A 345 -26.21 17.33 0.92
CA LEU A 345 -27.27 16.50 0.35
C LEU A 345 -28.43 17.41 -0.05
N SER A 346 -28.84 17.33 -1.31
CA SER A 346 -29.97 18.10 -1.83
C SER A 346 -31.12 17.15 -2.17
N PHE A 347 -32.35 17.61 -1.96
CA PHE A 347 -33.55 16.90 -2.37
C PHE A 347 -33.84 17.19 -3.84
N CYS A 348 -34.17 16.16 -4.60
CA CYS A 348 -34.70 16.33 -5.94
C CYS A 348 -36.08 17.02 -5.83
N ALA A 349 -36.14 18.30 -6.20
CA ALA A 349 -37.36 19.11 -6.13
C ALA A 349 -38.22 18.98 -7.41
N GLN A 350 -37.59 18.62 -8.55
CA GLN A 350 -38.20 18.29 -9.84
C GLN A 350 -37.28 17.30 -10.58
N SER A 351 -37.83 16.54 -11.54
CA SER A 351 -37.14 15.55 -12.39
C SER A 351 -35.70 15.97 -12.71
N CYS A 352 -34.72 15.30 -12.09
CA CYS A 352 -33.35 15.80 -12.05
C CYS A 352 -32.75 15.92 -13.48
N PRO A 353 -31.99 16.99 -13.79
CA PRO A 353 -31.30 17.10 -15.06
C PRO A 353 -30.24 15.99 -15.19
N GLN A 354 -30.04 15.51 -16.41
CA GLN A 354 -29.07 14.46 -16.73
C GLN A 354 -27.68 14.78 -16.14
N GLY A 355 -27.11 13.86 -15.36
CA GLY A 355 -25.72 13.93 -14.88
C GLY A 355 -25.51 13.93 -13.36
N SER A 356 -26.57 13.92 -12.55
CA SER A 356 -26.50 13.82 -11.10
C SER A 356 -26.41 12.36 -10.64
N MET A 357 -25.49 12.06 -9.71
CA MET A 357 -25.35 10.74 -9.11
C MET A 357 -26.41 10.59 -8.00
N LEU A 358 -27.39 9.72 -8.25
CA LEU A 358 -28.42 9.34 -7.28
C LEU A 358 -27.83 8.42 -6.21
N LEU A 359 -28.28 8.60 -4.97
CA LEU A 359 -27.89 7.78 -3.82
C LEU A 359 -28.65 6.46 -3.71
#